data_AF-A0A7J7D8E0-F1
#
_entry.id   AF-A0A7J7D8E0-F1
#
_cell.length_a   1.000
_cell.length_b   1.000
_cell.length_c   1.000
_cell.angle_alpha   90.00
_cell.angle_beta   90.00
_cell.angle_gamma   90.00
#
_symmetry.space_group_name_H-M   'P 1'
#
loop_
_entity.id
_entity.type
_entity.pdbx_description
1 polymer ?
#
loop_
_entity_poly.entity_id
_entity_poly.type
_entity_poly.pdbx_seq_one_letter_code
_entity_poly.pdbx_strand_id
1 'polypeptide(L)' 'MHTRINWADAIKEEDDKPINKCVLVWQGSVSKSSLIGCITEAATRKVFADAGVAHYWDLAVNFSDDQI' A
#
# COMPACT_ATOMS: atom_id res chain seq x y z
N MET A 1 7.85 8.87 -4.23
CA MET A 1 6.47 9.29 -4.55
C MET A 1 5.90 10.31 -3.56
N HIS A 2 6.45 10.40 -2.35
CA HIS A 2 5.92 11.20 -1.22
C HIS A 2 5.96 12.72 -1.36
N THR A 3 6.72 13.31 -2.28
CA THR A 3 6.96 14.77 -2.34
C THR A 3 6.45 15.47 -3.59
N ARG A 4 6.04 14.71 -4.63
CA ARG A 4 5.60 15.28 -5.92
C ARG A 4 4.09 15.26 -6.12
N ILE A 5 3.39 14.42 -5.38
CA ILE A 5 1.94 14.26 -5.49
C ILE A 5 1.34 14.74 -4.17
N ASN A 6 0.46 15.75 -4.23
CA ASN A 6 -0.34 16.13 -3.07
C ASN A 6 -1.54 15.21 -2.99
N TRP A 7 -1.46 14.19 -2.12
CA TRP A 7 -2.51 13.21 -1.92
C TRP A 7 -3.70 13.76 -1.13
N ALA A 8 -3.49 14.80 -0.32
CA ALA A 8 -4.55 15.45 0.45
C ALA A 8 -5.48 16.28 -0.46
N ASP A 9 -4.92 16.98 -1.46
CA ASP A 9 -5.69 17.78 -2.42
C ASP A 9 -6.47 16.94 -3.44
N ALA A 10 -6.23 15.63 -3.51
CA ALA A 10 -6.91 14.73 -4.47
C ALA A 10 -8.33 14.35 -4.02
N ILE A 11 -8.77 14.78 -2.83
CA ILE A 11 -10.11 14.52 -2.29
C ILE A 11 -11.02 15.71 -2.61
N LYS A 12 -12.21 15.45 -3.18
CA LYS A 12 -13.26 16.47 -3.32
C LYS A 12 -13.89 16.68 -1.94
N GLU A 13 -14.04 17.94 -1.53
CA GLU A 13 -14.27 18.43 -0.15
C GLU A 13 -15.51 17.93 0.62
N GLU A 14 -16.27 16.93 0.13
CA GLU A 14 -17.55 16.53 0.73
C GLU A 14 -17.52 15.29 1.63
N ASP A 15 -16.37 14.65 1.88
CA ASP A 15 -16.32 13.36 2.59
C ASP A 15 -15.50 13.47 3.89
N ASP A 16 -16.11 13.17 5.04
CA ASP A 16 -15.50 13.01 6.40
C ASP A 16 -14.56 11.78 6.47
N LYS A 17 -13.90 11.47 5.35
CA LYS A 17 -13.06 10.30 5.16
C LYS A 17 -11.64 10.59 5.67
N PRO A 18 -10.95 9.60 6.26
CA PRO A 18 -9.55 9.78 6.66
C PRO A 18 -8.69 10.33 5.51
N ILE A 19 -7.84 11.30 5.85
CA ILE A 19 -6.94 11.99 4.92
C ILE A 19 -6.16 10.94 4.13
N ASN A 20 -6.33 10.94 2.80
CA ASN A 20 -5.60 10.06 1.92
C ASN A 20 -4.12 10.45 1.92
N LYS A 21 -3.24 9.49 2.20
CA LYS A 21 -1.80 9.68 2.24
C LYS A 21 -1.06 8.50 1.63
N CYS A 22 0.14 8.76 1.13
CA CYS A 22 1.04 7.76 0.59
C CYS A 22 2.30 7.69 1.48
N VAL A 23 2.60 6.51 2.00
CA VAL A 23 3.72 6.26 2.93
C VAL A 23 4.60 5.11 2.42
N LEU A 24 5.90 5.19 2.70
CA LEU A 24 6.86 4.14 2.33
C LEU A 24 6.87 3.08 3.43
N VAL A 25 6.16 1.98 3.21
CA VAL A 25 6.07 0.89 4.20
C VAL A 25 7.24 -0.09 4.14
N TRP A 26 7.93 -0.17 3.00
CA TRP A 26 9.09 -1.05 2.82
C TRP A 26 10.01 -0.58 1.71
N GLN A 27 11.32 -0.76 1.92
CA GLN A 27 12.35 -0.57 0.91
C GLN A 27 13.44 -1.62 1.08
N GLY A 28 13.76 -2.34 0.00
CA GLY A 28 14.81 -3.34 0.01
C GLY A 28 15.05 -3.94 -1.37
N SER A 29 15.83 -5.02 -1.42
CA SER A 29 16.14 -5.76 -2.64
C SER A 29 15.58 -7.18 -2.59
N VAL A 30 15.16 -7.70 -3.74
CA VAL A 30 14.67 -9.09 -3.90
C VAL A 30 15.41 -9.76 -5.06
N SER A 31 15.54 -11.08 -5.00
CA SER A 31 16.22 -11.87 -6.04
C SER A 31 15.37 -12.03 -7.32
N LYS A 32 14.05 -11.94 -7.21
CA LYS A 32 13.10 -12.00 -8.32
C LYS A 32 11.99 -10.97 -8.12
N SER A 33 11.63 -10.27 -9.19
CA SER A 33 10.55 -9.28 -9.20
C SER A 33 9.21 -9.93 -9.57
N SER A 34 8.14 -9.47 -8.93
CA SER A 34 6.76 -9.84 -9.23
C SER A 34 5.92 -8.57 -9.37
N LEU A 35 5.07 -8.49 -10.40
CA LEU A 35 4.08 -7.42 -10.58
C LEU A 35 2.69 -7.96 -10.27
N ILE A 36 1.98 -7.30 -9.35
CA ILE A 36 0.68 -7.77 -8.83
C ILE A 36 -0.37 -6.68 -9.06
N GLY A 37 -1.56 -7.05 -9.54
CA GLY A 37 -2.71 -6.17 -9.68
C GLY A 37 -4.03 -6.93 -9.48
N CYS A 38 -5.01 -6.27 -8.85
CA CYS A 38 -6.33 -6.84 -8.54
C CYS A 38 -7.32 -5.75 -8.12
N ILE A 39 -8.61 -6.07 -8.12
CA ILE A 39 -9.69 -5.11 -7.87
C ILE A 39 -10.19 -5.14 -6.41
N THR A 40 -10.13 -6.30 -5.74
CA THR A 40 -10.67 -6.46 -4.37
C THR A 40 -9.58 -6.88 -3.39
N GLU A 41 -9.71 -6.44 -2.13
CA GLU A 41 -8.75 -6.71 -1.05
C GLU A 41 -8.51 -8.21 -0.81
N ALA A 42 -9.60 -9.00 -0.75
CA ALA A 42 -9.51 -10.45 -0.57
C ALA A 42 -8.78 -11.14 -1.74
N ALA A 43 -8.98 -10.64 -2.97
CA ALA A 43 -8.22 -11.11 -4.12
C ALA A 43 -6.75 -10.65 -4.03
N THR A 44 -6.46 -9.46 -3.52
CA THR A 44 -5.11 -8.95 -3.32
C THR A 44 -4.30 -9.87 -2.43
N ARG A 45 -4.80 -10.18 -1.23
CA ARG A 45 -4.08 -11.04 -0.28
C ARG A 45 -3.75 -12.41 -0.88
N LYS A 46 -4.71 -13.00 -1.61
CA LYS A 46 -4.49 -14.27 -2.30
C LYS A 46 -3.40 -14.16 -3.37
N VAL A 47 -3.41 -13.12 -4.21
CA VAL A 47 -2.38 -12.94 -5.25
C VAL A 47 -0.98 -12.74 -4.65
N PHE A 48 -0.87 -11.99 -3.55
CA PHE A 48 0.40 -11.86 -2.83
C PHE A 48 0.87 -13.20 -2.25
N ALA A 49 -0.04 -14.02 -1.72
CA ALA A 49 0.28 -15.35 -1.22
C ALA A 49 0.71 -16.31 -2.33
N ASP A 50 -0.02 -16.34 -3.45
CA ASP A 50 0.30 -17.19 -4.62
C ASP A 50 1.65 -16.80 -5.23
N ALA A 51 2.03 -15.52 -5.15
CA ALA A 51 3.35 -15.02 -5.57
C ALA A 51 4.47 -15.21 -4.52
N GLY A 52 4.16 -15.80 -3.35
CA GLY A 52 5.13 -16.04 -2.28
C GLY A 52 5.56 -14.79 -1.50
N VAL A 53 4.81 -13.69 -1.64
CA VAL A 53 5.17 -12.37 -1.08
C VAL A 53 4.09 -11.79 -0.14
N ALA A 54 3.26 -12.66 0.46
CA ALA A 54 2.20 -12.28 1.41
C ALA A 54 2.67 -11.35 2.54
N HIS A 55 3.93 -11.46 2.96
CA HIS A 55 4.49 -10.61 4.01
C HIS A 55 4.47 -9.11 3.67
N TYR A 56 4.53 -8.70 2.39
CA TYR A 56 4.38 -7.29 2.02
C TYR A 56 2.95 -6.79 2.20
N TRP A 57 1.96 -7.66 1.96
CA TRP A 57 0.56 -7.35 2.22
C TRP A 57 0.35 -7.18 3.73
N ASP A 58 0.77 -8.19 4.51
CA ASP A 58 0.61 -8.17 5.96
C ASP A 58 1.35 -6.98 6.60
N LEU A 59 2.52 -6.61 6.09
CA LEU A 59 3.25 -5.41 6.52
C LEU A 59 2.46 -4.13 6.23
N ALA A 60 1.91 -3.99 5.03
CA ALA A 60 1.20 -2.77 4.63
C ALA A 60 -0.12 -2.58 5.39
N VAL A 61 -0.91 -3.64 5.60
CA VAL A 61 -2.22 -3.53 6.30
C VAL A 61 -2.08 -3.34 7.81
N ASN A 62 -0.98 -3.83 8.39
CA ASN A 62 -0.69 -3.65 9.82
C ASN A 62 0.28 -2.49 10.10
N PHE A 63 0.60 -1.69 9.07
CA PHE A 63 1.49 -0.55 9.20
C PHE A 63 0.85 0.52 10.10
N SER A 64 1.62 1.01 11.09
CA SER A 64 1.26 2.18 11.90
C SER A 64 2.33 3.25 11.72
N ASP A 65 1.91 4.50 11.49
CA ASP A 65 2.83 5.63 11.36
C ASP A 65 3.63 5.92 12.62
N ASP A 66 3.16 5.48 13.79
CA ASP A 66 3.87 5.62 15.06
C ASP A 66 5.19 4.81 15.10
N GLN A 67 5.40 3.95 14.10
CA GLN A 67 6.59 3.11 13.97
C GLN A 67 7.66 3.73 13.04
N ILE A 68 7.43 4.92 12.47
CA ILE A 68 8.40 5.66 11.62
C ILE A 68 9.12 6.74 12.42
#